data_AF-A0A5C7N7L4-F1
#
_entry.id   AF-A0A5C7N7L4-F1
#
_cell.length_a   1.000
_cell.length_b   1.000
_cell.length_c   1.000
_cell.angle_alpha   90.00
_cell.angle_beta   90.00
_cell.angle_gamma   90.00
#
_symmetry.space_group_name_H-M   'P 1'
#
loop_
_entity.id
_entity.type
_entity.pdbx_description
1 polymer ?
#
loop_
_entity_poly.entity_id
_entity_poly.type
_entity_poly.pdbx_seq_one_letter_code
_entity_poly.pdbx_strand_id
1 'polypeptide(L)' 'FDEKAPGVPRGVWFPFGFGTRRCIGEHFAWTEAVIVLATLARNWRLDVDAPADPPMMSAITLRPAVAMPTTVTART' A
#
# COMPACT_ATOMS: atom_id res chain seq x y z
N PHE A 1 -6.58 -23.57 -14.06
CA PHE A 1 -5.83 -22.78 -15.05
C PHE A 1 -6.64 -22.74 -16.33
N ASP A 2 -7.52 -21.76 -16.48
CA ASP A 2 -8.31 -21.54 -17.70
C ASP A 2 -7.88 -20.20 -18.29
N GLU A 3 -7.54 -20.20 -19.57
CA GLU A 3 -7.00 -19.05 -20.31
C GLU A 3 -8.10 -18.10 -20.79
N LYS A 4 -9.35 -18.57 -20.82
CA LYS A 4 -10.46 -17.86 -21.47
C LYS A 4 -11.40 -17.15 -20.49
N ALA A 5 -11.14 -17.21 -19.19
CA ALA A 5 -11.99 -16.55 -18.20
C ALA A 5 -11.89 -15.01 -18.33
N PRO A 6 -12.98 -14.28 -18.60
CA PRO A 6 -12.95 -12.83 -18.62
C PRO A 6 -12.71 -12.29 -17.20
N GLY A 7 -11.59 -11.60 -17.00
CA GLY A 7 -11.13 -11.12 -15.70
C GLY A 7 -9.74 -10.47 -15.76
N VAL A 8 -9.25 -10.04 -14.60
CA VAL A 8 -7.91 -9.43 -14.43
C VAL A 8 -6.85 -10.35 -15.07
N PRO A 9 -6.00 -9.84 -16.00
CA PRO A 9 -5.06 -10.69 -16.72
C PRO A 9 -4.14 -11.44 -15.74
N ARG A 10 -3.84 -12.70 -16.06
CA ARG A 10 -3.02 -13.54 -15.18
C ARG A 10 -1.67 -12.87 -14.93
N GLY A 11 -1.29 -12.76 -13.66
CA GLY A 11 0.03 -12.27 -13.26
C GLY A 11 0.24 -10.75 -13.31
N VAL A 12 -0.82 -9.96 -13.33
CA VAL A 12 -0.72 -8.48 -13.23
C VAL A 12 -0.59 -7.97 -11.80
N TRP A 13 -0.64 -8.86 -10.79
CA TRP A 13 -0.59 -8.50 -9.38
C TRP A 13 0.40 -9.38 -8.61
N PHE A 14 1.63 -8.89 -8.44
CA PHE A 14 2.68 -9.53 -7.65
C PHE A 14 3.46 -8.50 -6.81
N PRO A 15 2.80 -7.76 -5.90
CA PRO A 15 3.46 -6.70 -5.11
C PRO A 15 4.58 -7.23 -4.21
N PHE A 16 4.57 -8.53 -3.88
CA PHE A 16 5.59 -9.21 -3.07
C PHE A 16 6.46 -10.17 -3.91
N GLY A 17 6.36 -10.11 -5.23
CA GLY A 17 7.03 -11.02 -6.16
C GLY A 17 6.36 -12.39 -6.27
N PHE A 18 7.03 -13.31 -6.97
CA PHE A 18 6.52 -14.65 -7.28
C PHE A 18 7.64 -15.69 -7.26
N GLY A 19 7.29 -16.97 -7.08
CA GLY A 19 8.24 -18.09 -7.11
C GLY A 19 9.12 -18.21 -5.87
N THR A 20 10.29 -18.82 -6.03
CA THR A 20 11.21 -19.22 -4.93
C THR A 20 11.89 -18.04 -4.23
N ARG A 21 11.89 -16.85 -4.86
CA ARG A 21 12.44 -15.60 -4.30
C ARG A 21 11.35 -14.58 -3.97
N ARG A 22 10.10 -15.03 -3.79
CA ARG A 22 9.01 -14.19 -3.25
C ARG A 22 9.43 -13.63 -1.90
N CYS A 23 8.96 -12.42 -1.58
CA CYS A 23 9.19 -11.79 -0.29
C CYS A 23 8.77 -12.71 0.86
N ILE A 24 9.73 -13.12 1.68
CA ILE A 24 9.47 -13.95 2.87
C ILE A 24 8.62 -13.20 3.92
N GLY A 25 8.64 -11.86 3.87
CA GLY A 25 7.91 -10.98 4.77
C GLY A 25 6.46 -10.69 4.37
N GLU A 26 5.92 -11.27 3.29
CA GLU A 26 4.57 -10.94 2.80
C GLU A 26 3.48 -11.07 3.88
N HIS A 27 3.48 -12.20 4.62
CA HIS A 27 2.47 -12.43 5.67
C HIS A 27 2.58 -11.41 6.81
N PHE A 28 3.81 -11.04 7.17
CA PHE A 28 4.07 -10.02 8.18
C PHE A 28 3.60 -8.65 7.69
N ALA A 29 3.97 -8.26 6.47
CA ALA A 29 3.57 -6.98 5.87
C ALA A 29 2.05 -6.82 5.82
N TRP A 30 1.31 -7.87 5.44
CA TRP A 30 -0.16 -7.84 5.48
C TRP A 30 -0.72 -7.70 6.90
N THR A 31 -0.16 -8.45 7.84
CA THR A 31 -0.60 -8.39 9.25
C THR A 31 -0.40 -6.99 9.82
N GLU A 32 0.79 -6.42 9.64
CA GLU A 32 1.13 -5.07 10.08
C GLU A 32 0.26 -4.02 9.40
N ALA A 33 0.11 -4.08 8.07
CA ALA A 33 -0.68 -3.12 7.30
C ALA A 33 -2.14 -3.10 7.77
N VAL A 34 -2.76 -4.26 7.97
CA VAL A 34 -4.14 -4.34 8.47
C VAL A 34 -4.25 -3.74 9.87
N ILE A 35 -3.33 -4.05 10.77
CA ILE A 35 -3.33 -3.51 12.14
C ILE A 35 -3.17 -1.99 12.14
N VAL A 36 -2.19 -1.47 11.39
CA VAL A 36 -1.93 -0.02 11.28
C VAL A 36 -3.16 0.68 10.71
N LEU A 37 -3.69 0.21 9.58
CA LEU A 37 -4.85 0.82 8.93
C LEU A 37 -6.10 0.75 9.81
N ALA A 38 -6.38 -0.38 10.45
CA ALA A 38 -7.52 -0.53 11.37
C ALA A 38 -7.39 0.42 12.58
N THR A 39 -6.19 0.56 13.13
CA THR A 39 -5.92 1.45 14.27
C THR A 39 -6.10 2.92 13.87
N LEU A 40 -5.56 3.32 12.72
CA LEU A 40 -5.73 4.68 12.20
C LEU A 40 -7.19 4.97 11.89
N ALA A 41 -7.87 4.08 11.18
CA ALA A 41 -9.27 4.27 10.78
C ALA A 41 -10.23 4.34 11.98
N ARG A 42 -9.96 3.56 13.04
CA ARG A 42 -10.78 3.56 14.26
C ARG A 42 -10.59 4.82 15.09
N ASN A 43 -9.36 5.26 15.28
CA ASN A 43 -9.03 6.25 16.31
C ASN A 43 -8.79 7.66 15.75
N TRP A 44 -8.56 7.80 14.45
CA TRP A 44 -8.09 9.06 13.87
C TRP A 44 -8.84 9.44 12.59
N ARG A 45 -8.96 10.74 12.36
CA ARG A 45 -9.32 11.36 11.09
C ARG A 45 -8.05 12.00 10.52
N LEU A 46 -7.74 11.65 9.27
CA LEU A 46 -6.58 12.12 8.53
C LEU A 46 -7.07 13.13 7.50
N ASP A 47 -6.55 14.35 7.56
CA ASP A 47 -6.76 15.39 6.56
C ASP A 47 -5.43 15.62 5.83
N VAL A 48 -5.34 15.10 4.61
CA VAL A 48 -4.08 15.05 3.83
C VAL A 48 -4.02 16.31 2.96
N ASP A 49 -3.12 17.22 3.31
CA ASP A 49 -2.88 18.47 2.58
C ASP A 49 -1.76 18.30 1.54
N ALA A 50 -1.88 17.25 0.74
CA ALA A 50 -0.86 16.86 -0.23
C ALA A 50 -1.47 16.59 -1.62
N PRO A 51 -0.68 16.70 -2.71
CA PRO A 51 -1.17 16.35 -4.05
C PRO A 51 -1.67 14.91 -4.09
N ALA A 52 -2.80 14.69 -4.79
CA ALA A 52 -3.35 13.35 -4.99
C ALA A 52 -2.42 12.45 -5.83
N ASP A 53 -1.66 13.06 -6.74
CA ASP A 53 -0.63 12.40 -7.55
C ASP A 53 0.72 13.11 -7.33
N PRO A 54 1.45 12.79 -6.24
CA PRO A 54 2.73 13.41 -5.97
C PRO A 54 3.79 12.85 -6.93
N PRO A 55 4.78 13.67 -7.36
CA PRO A 55 5.91 13.15 -8.12
C PRO A 55 6.60 12.06 -7.31
N MET A 56 6.93 10.94 -7.96
CA MET A 56 7.54 9.78 -7.31
C MET A 56 9.07 9.78 -7.46
N MET A 57 9.77 9.34 -6.43
CA MET A 57 11.22 9.13 -6.43
C MET A 57 11.54 7.65 -6.27
N SER A 58 12.35 7.12 -7.17
CA SER A 58 12.94 5.78 -7.09
C SER A 58 14.29 5.84 -6.38
N ALA A 59 14.31 5.55 -5.08
CA ALA A 59 15.55 5.33 -4.32
C ALA A 59 15.80 3.81 -4.19
N ILE A 60 16.07 3.32 -2.98
CA ILE A 60 16.04 1.86 -2.70
C ILE A 60 14.60 1.33 -2.82
N THR A 61 13.61 2.14 -2.44
CA THR A 61 12.17 1.88 -2.63
C THR A 61 11.51 3.07 -3.34
N LEU A 62 10.33 2.82 -3.94
CA LEU A 62 9.50 3.86 -4.53
C LEU A 62 8.76 4.62 -3.43
N ARG A 63 8.85 5.96 -3.44
CA ARG A 63 8.16 6.84 -2.48
C ARG A 63 7.82 8.20 -3.11
N PRO A 64 6.92 9.00 -2.51
CA PRO A 64 6.74 10.40 -2.91
C PRO A 64 8.06 11.19 -2.81
N ALA A 65 8.33 12.04 -3.81
CA ALA A 65 9.49 12.92 -3.84
C ALA A 65 9.30 14.21 -3.02
N VAL A 66 8.06 14.47 -2.60
CA VAL A 66 7.65 15.63 -1.81
C VAL A 66 7.08 15.19 -0.46
N ALA A 67 7.04 16.12 0.50
CA ALA A 67 6.37 15.88 1.77
C ALA A 67 4.87 15.64 1.56
N MET A 68 4.29 14.81 2.44
CA MET A 68 2.85 14.52 2.48
C MET A 68 2.27 15.08 3.79
N PRO A 69 2.16 16.41 3.95
CA PRO A 69 1.66 16.98 5.20
C PRO A 69 0.24 16.48 5.47
N THR A 70 0.00 16.05 6.70
CA THR A 70 -1.26 15.44 7.11
C THR A 70 -1.61 15.93 8.50
N THR A 71 -2.79 16.53 8.64
CA THR A 71 -3.35 16.88 9.95
C THR A 71 -4.11 15.68 10.49
N VAL A 72 -3.86 15.33 11.75
CA VAL A 72 -4.49 14.16 12.39
C VAL A 72 -5.33 14.62 13.58
N THR A 73 -6.59 14.23 13.64
CA THR A 73 -7.50 14.53 14.75
C THR A 73 -8.12 13.26 15.31
N ALA A 74 -8.27 13.17 16.63
CA ALA A 74 -8.85 11.99 17.26
C ALA A 74 -10.34 11.84 16.89
N ARG A 75 -10.78 10.61 16.66
CA ARG A 75 -12.20 10.27 16.50
C ARG A 75 -12.84 10.11 17.87
N THR A 76 -13.93 10.83 18.09
CA THR A 76 -14.86 10.67 19.22
C THR A 76 -15.84 9.54 18.97
#